data_AF-A0A124FLJ2-F1
#
_entry.id   AF-A0A124FLJ2-F1
#
_cell.length_a   1.000
_cell.length_b   1.000
_cell.length_c   1.000
_cell.angle_alpha   90.00
_cell.angle_beta   90.00
_cell.angle_gamma   90.00
#
_symmetry.space_group_name_H-M   'P 1'
#
loop_
_entity.id
_entity.type
_entity.pdbx_description
1 polymer ?
#
loop_
_entity_poly.entity_id
_entity_poly.type
_entity_poly.pdbx_seq_one_letter_code
_entity_poly.pdbx_strand_id
1 'polypeptide(L)'
;MAVILHVPEALRQKLGEDGTKELIALIEQAARGLRENIGETAAERIERRIAETKAEIKADMANLKAELIKWMFVFWLGQMAAVYTLLKLVR
;
A
#
# COMPACT_ATOMS: atom_id res chain seq x y z
N MET A 1 -11.41 8.34 19.29
CA MET A 1 -12.70 7.83 19.79
C MET A 1 -12.47 7.26 21.18
N ALA A 2 -13.10 7.82 22.20
CA ALA A 2 -13.13 7.23 23.53
C ALA A 2 -14.21 6.14 23.53
N VAL A 3 -13.82 4.90 23.83
CA VAL A 3 -14.78 3.80 24.04
C VAL A 3 -15.34 3.99 25.45
N ILE A 4 -16.60 4.40 25.57
CA ILE A 4 -17.26 4.49 26.88
C ILE A 4 -17.72 3.09 27.27
N LEU A 5 -16.99 2.45 28.19
CA LEU A 5 -17.33 1.14 28.74
C LEU A 5 -18.45 1.26 29.78
N HIS A 6 -19.69 1.04 29.34
CA HIS A 6 -20.81 0.88 30.26
C HIS A 6 -20.81 -0.54 30.84
N VAL A 7 -20.51 -0.66 32.14
CA VAL A 7 -20.61 -1.94 32.85
C VAL A 7 -22.09 -2.20 33.19
N PRO A 8 -22.67 -3.32 32.72
CA PRO A 8 -24.03 -3.72 33.07
C PRO A 8 -24.21 -3.87 34.59
N GLU A 9 -25.35 -3.45 35.13
CA GLU A 9 -25.60 -3.54 36.59
C GLU A 9 -25.48 -4.95 37.15
N ALA A 10 -25.88 -5.97 36.37
CA ALA A 10 -25.74 -7.37 36.77
C ALA A 10 -24.28 -7.79 37.03
N LEU A 11 -23.32 -7.19 36.32
CA LEU A 11 -21.89 -7.44 36.53
C LEU A 11 -21.36 -6.64 37.72
N ARG A 12 -21.80 -5.38 37.90
CA ARG A 12 -21.46 -4.57 39.08
C ARG A 12 -21.92 -5.22 40.38
N GLN A 13 -23.13 -5.77 40.39
CA GLN A 13 -23.73 -6.39 41.56
C GLN A 13 -23.04 -7.70 41.97
N LYS A 14 -22.47 -8.43 41.00
CA LYS A 14 -21.73 -9.69 41.24
C LYS A 14 -20.24 -9.50 41.53
N LEU A 15 -19.60 -8.48 40.96
CA LEU A 15 -18.16 -8.20 41.09
C LEU A 15 -17.84 -7.22 42.21
N GLY A 16 -18.84 -6.49 42.70
CA GLY A 16 -18.62 -5.35 43.60
C GLY A 16 -17.98 -4.15 42.89
N GLU A 17 -17.83 -3.06 43.62
CA GLU A 17 -17.21 -1.81 43.13
C GLU A 17 -15.75 -2.03 42.70
N ASP A 18 -14.95 -2.71 43.53
CA ASP A 18 -13.52 -2.90 43.27
C ASP A 18 -13.26 -3.89 42.12
N GLY A 19 -13.98 -5.02 42.07
CA GLY A 19 -13.88 -5.96 40.96
C GLY A 19 -14.36 -5.37 39.63
N THR A 20 -15.31 -4.44 39.66
CA THR A 20 -15.71 -3.68 38.47
C THR A 20 -14.59 -2.76 37.98
N LYS A 21 -13.92 -2.05 38.89
CA LYS A 21 -12.80 -1.16 38.53
C LYS A 21 -11.63 -1.94 37.92
N GLU A 22 -11.25 -3.07 38.50
CA GLU A 22 -10.20 -3.93 37.96
C GLU A 22 -10.57 -4.48 36.57
N LEU A 23 -11.82 -4.92 36.39
CA LEU A 23 -12.28 -5.40 35.08
C LEU A 23 -12.21 -4.29 34.01
N ILE A 24 -12.63 -3.06 34.35
CA ILE A 24 -12.50 -1.92 33.44
C ILE A 24 -11.03 -1.69 33.09
N ALA A 25 -10.13 -1.69 34.09
CA ALA A 25 -8.71 -1.47 33.87
C ALA A 25 -8.08 -2.53 32.95
N LEU A 26 -8.44 -3.81 33.13
CA LEU A 26 -8.00 -4.91 32.26
C LEU A 26 -8.52 -4.76 30.83
N ILE A 27 -9.80 -4.42 30.66
CA ILE A 27 -10.39 -4.21 29.33
C ILE A 27 -9.75 -3.00 28.64
N GLU A 28 -9.52 -1.90 29.35
CA GLU A 28 -8.81 -0.75 28.79
C GLU A 28 -7.39 -1.10 28.37
N GLN A 29 -6.66 -1.87 29.18
CA GLN A 29 -5.32 -2.33 28.84
C GLN A 29 -5.33 -3.22 27.59
N ALA A 30 -6.25 -4.18 27.52
CA ALA A 30 -6.42 -5.05 26.36
C ALA A 30 -6.82 -4.25 25.10
N ALA A 31 -7.73 -3.27 25.23
CA ALA A 31 -8.15 -2.41 24.14
C ALA A 31 -7.01 -1.52 23.62
N ARG A 32 -6.17 -0.98 24.52
CA ARG A 32 -4.96 -0.23 24.16
C ARG A 32 -3.97 -1.11 23.40
N GLY A 33 -3.64 -2.28 23.94
CA GLY A 33 -2.70 -3.21 23.29
C GLY A 33 -3.21 -3.71 21.93
N LEU A 34 -4.50 -4.00 21.81
CA LEU A 34 -5.09 -4.39 20.52
C LEU A 34 -5.03 -3.25 19.50
N ARG A 35 -5.33 -2.01 19.91
CA ARG A 35 -5.28 -0.85 19.03
C ARG A 35 -3.86 -0.56 18.54
N GLU A 36 -2.87 -0.71 19.42
CA GLU A 36 -1.46 -0.55 19.10
C GLU A 36 -0.99 -1.63 18.12
N ASN A 37 -1.22 -2.91 18.45
CA ASN A 37 -0.87 -4.04 17.57
C ASN A 37 -1.52 -3.95 16.19
N ILE A 38 -2.81 -3.59 16.12
CA ILE A 38 -3.50 -3.39 14.84
C ILE A 38 -2.90 -2.19 14.09
N GLY A 39 -2.59 -1.10 14.79
CA GLY A 39 -1.99 0.09 14.20
C GLY A 39 -0.64 -0.21 13.57
N GLU A 40 0.24 -0.89 14.29
CA GLU A 40 1.57 -1.29 13.83
C GLU A 40 1.49 -2.28 12.68
N THR A 41 0.71 -3.36 12.82
CA THR A 41 0.58 -4.39 11.78
C THR A 41 -0.06 -3.83 10.50
N ALA A 42 -1.05 -2.95 10.63
CA ALA A 42 -1.69 -2.31 9.48
C ALA A 42 -0.74 -1.33 8.79
N ALA A 43 0.00 -0.53 9.56
CA ALA A 43 1.00 0.38 9.03
C ALA A 43 2.09 -0.38 8.26
N GLU A 44 2.69 -1.41 8.87
CA GLU A 44 3.73 -2.22 8.24
C GLU A 44 3.24 -2.87 6.94
N ARG A 45 2.02 -3.43 6.95
CA ARG A 45 1.44 -4.06 5.75
C ARG A 45 1.16 -3.05 4.64
N ILE A 46 0.72 -1.84 4.99
CA ILE A 46 0.47 -0.75 4.03
C ILE A 46 1.80 -0.25 3.46
N GLU A 47 2.79 0.02 4.32
CA GLU A 47 4.13 0.46 3.90
C GLU A 47 4.79 -0.55 2.97
N ARG A 48 4.74 -1.84 3.33
CA ARG A 48 5.23 -2.92 2.48
C ARG A 48 4.54 -2.96 1.12
N ARG A 49 3.20 -2.89 1.09
CA ARG A 49 2.45 -2.86 -0.16
C ARG A 49 2.78 -1.64 -1.02
N ILE A 50 2.96 -0.47 -0.40
CA ILE A 50 3.38 0.74 -1.12
C ILE A 50 4.77 0.56 -1.73
N ALA A 51 5.72 -0.02 -0.99
CA ALA A 51 7.05 -0.29 -1.48
C ALA A 51 7.05 -1.27 -2.65
N GLU A 52 6.27 -2.35 -2.54
CA GLU A 52 6.08 -3.37 -3.60
C GLU A 52 5.47 -2.73 -4.86
N THR A 53 4.33 -2.03 -4.74
CA THR A 53 3.68 -1.35 -5.89
C THR A 53 4.60 -0.29 -6.52
N LYS A 54 5.37 0.46 -5.72
CA LYS A 54 6.33 1.43 -6.26
C LYS A 54 7.45 0.75 -7.04
N ALA A 55 7.91 -0.41 -6.60
CA ALA A 55 8.93 -1.18 -7.30
C ALA A 55 8.38 -1.73 -8.62
N GLU A 56 7.17 -2.30 -8.62
CA GLU A 56 6.47 -2.78 -9.81
C GLU A 56 6.28 -1.67 -10.85
N ILE A 57 5.74 -0.51 -10.44
CA ILE A 57 5.56 0.64 -11.34
C ILE A 57 6.88 1.09 -11.97
N LYS A 58 7.97 1.11 -11.19
CA LYS A 58 9.30 1.47 -11.73
C LYS A 58 9.80 0.44 -12.74
N ALA A 59 9.58 -0.85 -12.49
CA ALA A 59 9.97 -1.92 -13.40
C ALA A 59 9.18 -1.83 -14.71
N ASP A 60 7.87 -1.66 -14.63
CA ASP A 60 6.99 -1.51 -15.80
C ASP A 60 7.36 -0.27 -16.62
N MET A 61 7.63 0.85 -15.96
CA MET A 61 8.07 2.08 -16.63
C MET A 61 9.42 1.92 -17.33
N ALA A 62 10.36 1.18 -16.72
CA ALA A 62 11.64 0.86 -17.36
C ALA A 62 11.44 -0.04 -18.58
N ASN A 63 10.57 -1.05 -18.48
CA ASN A 63 10.26 -1.95 -19.59
C ASN A 63 9.59 -1.18 -20.76
N LEU A 64 8.57 -0.37 -20.48
CA LEU A 64 7.91 0.47 -21.48
C LEU A 64 8.89 1.42 -22.17
N LYS A 65 9.80 2.04 -21.41
CA LYS A 65 10.85 2.89 -22.00
C LYS A 65 11.76 2.09 -22.92
N ALA A 66 12.18 0.89 -22.53
CA ALA A 66 13.03 0.04 -23.35
C ALA A 66 12.32 -0.40 -24.65
N GLU A 67 11.06 -0.80 -24.55
CA GLU A 67 10.22 -1.14 -25.71
C GLU A 67 10.04 0.05 -26.64
N LEU A 68 9.77 1.24 -26.11
CA LEU A 68 9.63 2.44 -26.91
C LEU A 68 10.92 2.77 -27.67
N ILE A 69 12.08 2.68 -27.02
CA ILE A 69 13.39 2.88 -27.67
C ILE A 69 13.62 1.84 -28.76
N LYS A 70 13.29 0.56 -28.51
CA LYS A 70 13.40 -0.50 -29.51
C LYS A 70 12.55 -0.19 -30.74
N TRP A 71 11.30 0.24 -30.55
CA TRP A 71 10.42 0.62 -31.65
C TRP A 71 10.89 1.87 -32.39
N MET A 72 11.50 2.84 -31.70
CA MET A 72 12.15 3.95 -32.36
C MET A 72 13.26 3.47 -33.30
N PHE A 73 14.13 2.55 -32.90
CA PHE A 73 15.16 2.03 -33.82
C PHE A 73 14.57 1.36 -35.07
N VAL A 74 13.53 0.54 -34.91
CA VAL A 74 12.84 -0.09 -36.05
C VAL A 74 12.25 0.96 -36.99
N PHE A 75 11.58 1.96 -36.41
CA PHE A 75 11.02 3.07 -37.18
C PHE A 75 12.09 3.86 -37.94
N TRP A 76 13.18 4.23 -37.25
CA TRP A 76 14.27 5.02 -37.83
C TRP A 76 14.98 4.27 -38.96
N LEU A 77 15.19 2.95 -38.83
CA LEU A 77 15.72 2.14 -39.93
C LEU A 77 14.80 2.16 -41.15
N GLY A 78 13.49 2.06 -40.94
CA GLY A 78 12.49 2.20 -42.00
C GLY A 78 12.54 3.58 -42.67
N GLN A 79 12.63 4.66 -41.88
CA GLN A 79 12.78 6.03 -42.39
C GLN A 79 14.06 6.19 -43.22
N MET A 80 15.20 5.68 -42.74
CA MET A 80 16.47 5.75 -43.47
C MET A 80 16.40 5.02 -44.82
N ALA A 81 15.76 3.85 -44.86
CA ALA A 81 15.54 3.11 -46.10
C ALA A 81 14.62 3.86 -47.08
N ALA A 82 13.54 4.47 -46.57
CA ALA A 82 12.63 5.27 -47.37
C ALA A 82 13.31 6.53 -47.95
N VAL A 83 14.06 7.27 -47.12
CA VAL A 83 14.82 8.45 -47.55
C VAL A 83 15.90 8.07 -48.56
N TYR A 84 16.64 6.97 -48.34
CA TYR A 84 17.63 6.48 -49.30
C TYR A 84 17.00 6.14 -50.66
N THR A 85 15.85 5.46 -50.64
CA THR A 85 15.11 5.12 -51.86
C THR A 85 14.63 6.36 -52.60
N LEU A 86 14.08 7.34 -51.87
CA LEU A 86 13.63 8.61 -52.43
C LEU A 86 14.78 9.40 -53.07
N LEU A 87 15.91 9.52 -52.37
CA LEU A 87 17.10 10.22 -52.90
C LEU A 87 17.64 9.57 -54.16
N LYS A 88 17.61 8.24 -54.24
CA LYS A 88 18.00 7.49 -55.44
C LYS A 88 17.02 7.66 -56.60
N LEU A 89 15.75 7.97 -56.34
CA LEU A 89 14.72 8.12 -57.37
C LEU A 89 14.65 9.55 -57.93
N VAL A 90 15.02 10.55 -57.12
CA VAL A 90 15.04 11.97 -57.50
C VAL A 90 16.37 12.38 -58.19
N ARG A 91 17.42 11.55 -58.07
CA ARG A 91 18.73 11.78 -58.68
C ARG A 91 18.95 10.84 -59.86
#